data_AF-A0AAE9I025-F1
#
_entry.id   AF-A0AAE9I025-F1
#
_cell.length_a   1.000
_cell.length_b   1.000
_cell.length_c   1.000
_cell.angle_alpha   90.00
_cell.angle_beta   90.00
_cell.angle_gamma   90.00
#
_symmetry.space_group_name_H-M   'P 1'
#
loop_
_entity.id
_entity.type
_entity.pdbx_description
1 polymer ?
#
loop_
_entity_poly.entity_id
_entity_poly.type
_entity_poly.pdbx_seq_one_letter_code
_entity_poly.pdbx_strand_id
1 'polypeptide(L)'
;MELLYERGEVEQILAAYKDIFPLIGAPLANYWGLGRERPWSYVTTDFHRTTYEQLKLLHDRTRVIDAMGLATKEKGAALRDASSECGVGFSMGICPWTDHLLLKTYSPEKDSLTILLGHDWYPIVVQSRTRSDSPLRNGDALHYTPKYMPAAPQAIFDGSTIGLFLNLYPDYRPPGDGKCGSLRNYGISYEECLDGLDAIIEAVSSRFQTVRIISWGANVWSAMRDRVRDVAPQALMAHAKGMPGDILAFESSGKEIPYLPIAHPSHPGNFYRGAHLDHVRRGFEAMGLGLPAGSTIG
;
A
#
# COMPACT_ATOMS: atom_id res chain seq x y z
N MET A 1 -15.50 18.44 -9.11
CA MET A 1 -15.50 18.61 -7.63
C MET A 1 -14.28 17.88 -7.11
N GLU A 2 -13.47 18.54 -6.29
CA GLU A 2 -12.32 17.87 -5.66
C GLU A 2 -12.83 17.01 -4.52
N LEU A 3 -12.52 15.71 -4.53
CA LEU A 3 -12.94 14.81 -3.48
C LEU A 3 -11.91 14.88 -2.34
N LEU A 4 -12.32 15.44 -1.21
CA LEU A 4 -11.52 15.67 -0.02
C LEU A 4 -12.10 14.91 1.17
N TYR A 5 -11.26 14.56 2.12
CA TYR A 5 -11.69 14.08 3.42
C TYR A 5 -12.11 15.22 4.32
N GLU A 6 -13.23 15.03 5.02
CA GLU A 6 -13.68 15.91 6.09
C GLU A 6 -12.95 15.59 7.40
N ARG A 7 -12.92 16.54 8.34
CA ARG A 7 -12.24 16.38 9.64
C ARG A 7 -12.64 15.08 10.36
N GLY A 8 -13.93 14.78 10.42
CA GLY A 8 -14.41 13.57 11.10
C GLY A 8 -13.95 12.28 10.43
N GLU A 9 -13.78 12.28 9.10
CA GLU A 9 -13.23 11.13 8.38
C GLU A 9 -11.72 10.96 8.69
N VAL A 10 -10.97 12.07 8.75
CA VAL A 10 -9.56 12.06 9.16
C VAL A 10 -9.40 11.49 10.56
N GLU A 11 -10.21 11.94 11.51
CA GLU A 11 -10.18 11.46 12.90
C GLU A 11 -10.48 9.96 13.00
N GLN A 12 -11.44 9.45 12.22
CA GLN A 12 -11.74 8.02 12.14
C GLN A 12 -10.56 7.21 11.59
N ILE A 13 -9.92 7.69 10.51
CA ILE A 13 -8.76 7.05 9.90
C ILE A 13 -7.58 7.00 10.88
N LEU A 14 -7.28 8.12 11.54
CA LEU A 14 -6.21 8.19 12.54
C LEU A 14 -6.49 7.26 13.74
N ALA A 15 -7.76 7.18 14.19
CA ALA A 15 -8.15 6.25 15.25
C ALA A 15 -7.95 4.78 14.84
N ALA A 16 -8.31 4.43 13.59
CA ALA A 16 -8.08 3.09 13.06
C ALA A 16 -6.59 2.72 13.03
N TYR A 17 -5.72 3.62 12.57
CA TYR A 17 -4.28 3.38 12.60
C TYR A 17 -3.74 3.20 14.02
N LYS A 18 -4.20 4.00 14.98
CA LYS A 18 -3.77 3.90 16.39
C LYS A 18 -4.22 2.60 17.05
N ASP A 19 -5.39 2.06 16.66
CA ASP A 19 -5.85 0.76 17.14
C ASP A 19 -5.02 -0.40 16.55
N ILE A 20 -4.76 -0.35 15.24
CA ILE A 20 -3.98 -1.39 14.54
C ILE A 20 -2.50 -1.35 14.97
N PHE A 21 -1.96 -0.16 15.17
CA PHE A 21 -0.57 0.09 15.52
C PHE A 21 -0.51 0.96 16.79
N PRO A 22 -0.77 0.39 17.98
CA PRO A 22 -0.79 1.14 19.24
C PRO A 22 0.57 1.78 19.60
N LEU A 23 1.66 1.25 19.02
CA LEU A 23 3.02 1.76 19.18
C LEU A 23 3.77 1.65 17.85
N ILE A 24 4.58 2.66 17.55
CA ILE A 24 5.52 2.64 16.42
C ILE A 24 6.92 2.42 16.99
N GLY A 25 7.39 1.17 16.97
CA GLY A 25 8.76 0.82 17.33
C GLY A 25 9.78 1.22 16.26
N ALA A 26 11.06 1.03 16.56
CA ALA A 26 12.15 1.37 15.64
C ALA A 26 12.05 0.70 14.26
N PRO A 27 11.71 -0.60 14.13
CA PRO A 27 11.58 -1.23 12.81
C PRO A 27 10.50 -0.58 11.93
N LEU A 28 9.32 -0.29 12.50
CA LEU A 28 8.25 0.40 11.79
C LEU A 28 8.61 1.85 11.46
N ALA A 29 9.24 2.57 12.40
CA ALA A 29 9.68 3.95 12.18
C ALA A 29 10.71 4.04 11.04
N ASN A 30 11.67 3.11 11.00
CA ASN A 30 12.68 3.01 9.95
C ASN A 30 12.06 2.64 8.61
N TYR A 31 11.20 1.62 8.61
CA TYR A 31 10.47 1.19 7.42
C TYR A 31 9.67 2.35 6.81
N TRP A 32 8.85 3.02 7.61
CA TRP A 32 8.06 4.18 7.16
C TRP A 32 8.85 5.46 6.94
N GLY A 33 10.15 5.47 7.28
CA GLY A 33 11.01 6.64 7.11
C GLY A 33 10.53 7.84 7.94
N LEU A 34 10.04 7.62 9.17
CA LEU A 34 9.52 8.68 10.04
C LEU A 34 10.60 9.68 10.48
N GLY A 35 11.86 9.25 10.49
CA GLY A 35 13.03 10.12 10.68
C GLY A 35 13.30 11.07 9.51
N ARG A 36 12.53 10.95 8.40
CA ARG A 36 12.63 11.82 7.22
C ARG A 36 14.01 11.81 6.55
N GLU A 37 14.70 10.67 6.63
CA GLU A 37 16.05 10.51 6.08
C GLU A 37 16.07 10.38 4.55
N ARG A 38 14.93 9.98 3.94
CA ARG A 38 14.81 9.81 2.49
C ARG A 38 14.65 11.16 1.80
N PRO A 39 15.52 11.54 0.85
CA PRO A 39 15.64 12.93 0.41
C PRO A 39 14.62 13.39 -0.63
N TRP A 40 13.72 12.51 -1.10
CA TRP A 40 12.83 12.81 -2.23
C TRP A 40 11.34 12.81 -1.91
N SER A 41 10.88 12.16 -0.85
CA SER A 41 9.49 12.31 -0.41
C SER A 41 9.18 11.66 0.94
N TYR A 42 8.00 11.99 1.46
CA TYR A 42 7.48 11.55 2.75
C TYR A 42 6.02 11.10 2.56
N VAL A 43 5.79 9.86 2.13
CA VAL A 43 4.42 9.33 2.05
C VAL A 43 3.83 9.22 3.46
N THR A 44 4.50 8.48 4.33
CA THR A 44 3.93 8.07 5.62
C THR A 44 3.93 9.20 6.63
N THR A 45 2.89 9.25 7.46
CA THR A 45 2.74 10.19 8.58
C THR A 45 2.80 9.46 9.91
N ASP A 46 3.44 10.08 10.92
CA ASP A 46 3.32 9.62 12.29
C ASP A 46 1.90 9.96 12.81
N PHE A 47 0.98 9.03 12.60
CA PHE A 47 -0.43 9.17 12.92
C PHE A 47 -0.70 9.23 14.45
N HIS A 48 0.28 8.92 15.31
CA HIS A 48 0.16 9.12 16.76
C HIS A 48 0.25 10.59 17.16
N ARG A 49 1.05 11.36 16.44
CA ARG A 49 1.43 12.73 16.80
C ARG A 49 0.82 13.79 15.89
N THR A 50 0.16 13.36 14.82
CA THR A 50 -0.42 14.22 13.81
C THR A 50 -1.80 14.75 14.19
N THR A 51 -2.08 15.96 13.74
CA THR A 51 -3.39 16.63 13.84
C THR A 51 -4.00 16.88 12.46
N TYR A 52 -5.32 17.06 12.39
CA TYR A 52 -6.01 17.45 11.17
C TYR A 52 -5.47 18.77 10.62
N GLU A 53 -5.14 19.72 11.49
CA GLU A 53 -4.63 21.05 11.14
C GLU A 53 -3.31 20.95 10.38
N GLN A 54 -2.40 20.05 10.76
CA GLN A 54 -1.14 19.83 10.03
C GLN A 54 -1.39 19.25 8.64
N LEU A 55 -2.29 18.27 8.52
CA LEU A 55 -2.66 17.66 7.23
C LEU A 55 -3.32 18.69 6.31
N LYS A 56 -4.20 19.55 6.87
CA LYS A 56 -4.83 20.65 6.15
C LYS A 56 -3.80 21.68 5.69
N LEU A 57 -2.85 22.05 6.55
CA LEU A 57 -1.79 22.99 6.20
C LEU A 57 -0.95 22.46 5.03
N LEU A 58 -0.58 21.18 5.05
CA LEU A 58 0.13 20.55 3.94
C LEU A 58 -0.72 20.56 2.66
N HIS A 59 -2.02 20.21 2.75
CA HIS A 59 -2.93 20.28 1.60
C HIS A 59 -2.99 21.68 0.96
N ASP A 60 -3.16 22.72 1.78
CA ASP A 60 -3.24 24.11 1.30
C ASP A 60 -1.91 24.52 0.62
N ARG A 61 -0.76 24.13 1.20
CA ARG A 61 0.57 24.37 0.61
C ARG A 61 0.76 23.64 -0.72
N THR A 62 0.35 22.38 -0.82
CA THR A 62 0.38 21.62 -2.08
C THR A 62 -0.38 22.33 -3.18
N ARG A 63 -1.54 22.92 -2.89
CA ARG A 63 -2.34 23.67 -3.87
C ARG A 63 -1.63 24.92 -4.37
N VAL A 64 -0.95 25.64 -3.48
CA VAL A 64 -0.13 26.80 -3.86
C VAL A 64 1.02 26.34 -4.77
N ILE A 65 1.74 25.29 -4.38
CA ILE A 65 2.86 24.74 -5.17
C ILE A 65 2.39 24.26 -6.56
N ASP A 66 1.24 23.61 -6.63
CA ASP A 66 0.63 23.17 -7.89
C ASP A 66 0.34 24.33 -8.85
N ALA A 67 0.07 25.53 -8.34
CA ALA A 67 -0.23 26.73 -9.13
C ALA A 67 1.03 27.52 -9.57
N MET A 68 2.21 27.23 -9.04
CA MET A 68 3.44 27.99 -9.27
C MET A 68 4.11 27.73 -10.65
N GLY A 69 3.63 26.76 -11.43
CA GLY A 69 4.19 26.45 -12.76
C GLY A 69 5.62 25.89 -12.74
N LEU A 70 6.06 25.31 -11.61
CA LEU A 70 7.41 24.77 -11.39
C LEU A 70 7.70 23.55 -12.28
N ALA A 71 8.98 23.36 -12.64
CA ALA A 71 9.41 22.13 -13.29
C ALA A 71 9.29 20.92 -12.35
N THR A 72 9.23 19.70 -12.89
CA THR A 72 8.97 18.46 -12.12
C THR A 72 9.88 18.28 -10.91
N LYS A 73 11.19 18.50 -11.06
CA LYS A 73 12.15 18.33 -9.96
C LYS A 73 12.01 19.40 -8.89
N GLU A 74 11.85 20.65 -9.29
CA GLU A 74 11.66 21.79 -8.38
C GLU A 74 10.35 21.67 -7.60
N LYS A 75 9.28 21.26 -8.29
CA LYS A 75 8.00 20.95 -7.68
C LYS A 75 8.11 19.83 -6.65
N GLY A 76 8.83 18.76 -6.99
CA GLY A 76 9.09 17.65 -6.06
C GLY A 76 9.85 18.11 -4.81
N ALA A 77 10.87 18.95 -4.96
CA ALA A 77 11.61 19.54 -3.84
C ALA A 77 10.71 20.43 -2.97
N ALA A 78 9.92 21.31 -3.58
CA ALA A 78 9.00 22.19 -2.85
C ALA A 78 7.95 21.40 -2.05
N LEU A 79 7.40 20.32 -2.62
CA LEU A 79 6.44 19.46 -1.92
C LEU A 79 7.09 18.72 -0.75
N ARG A 80 8.31 18.20 -0.93
CA ARG A 80 9.07 17.58 0.16
C ARG A 80 9.31 18.57 1.29
N ASP A 81 9.76 19.78 0.98
CA ASP A 81 10.06 20.81 1.98
C ASP A 81 8.79 21.22 2.73
N ALA A 82 7.67 21.40 2.01
CA ALA A 82 6.37 21.66 2.62
C ALA A 82 5.95 20.54 3.60
N SER A 83 6.13 19.27 3.22
CA SER A 83 5.81 18.11 4.06
C SER A 83 6.72 18.05 5.30
N SER A 84 8.02 18.29 5.13
CA SER A 84 9.00 18.38 6.23
C SER A 84 8.59 19.44 7.26
N GLU A 85 8.30 20.64 6.78
CA GLU A 85 7.93 21.79 7.63
C GLU A 85 6.59 21.60 8.34
N CYS A 86 5.63 20.93 7.71
CA CYS A 86 4.35 20.61 8.35
C CYS A 86 4.44 19.44 9.34
N GLY A 87 5.52 18.65 9.27
CA GLY A 87 5.73 17.47 10.12
C GLY A 87 4.86 16.26 9.74
N VAL A 88 4.24 16.28 8.56
CA VAL A 88 3.31 15.23 8.08
C VAL A 88 3.64 14.84 6.65
N GLY A 89 3.37 13.59 6.30
CA GLY A 89 3.51 13.06 4.95
C GLY A 89 2.26 13.27 4.08
N PHE A 90 2.30 12.71 2.88
CA PHE A 90 1.24 12.79 1.86
C PHE A 90 0.12 11.75 2.04
N SER A 91 0.08 11.14 3.21
CA SER A 91 -0.92 10.19 3.72
C SER A 91 -1.30 10.59 5.14
N MET A 92 -2.46 10.21 5.64
CA MET A 92 -2.82 10.38 7.05
C MET A 92 -2.08 9.40 7.95
N GLY A 93 -1.85 8.19 7.46
CA GLY A 93 -0.96 7.22 8.10
C GLY A 93 -0.01 6.63 7.08
N ILE A 94 -0.18 5.36 6.70
CA ILE A 94 0.78 4.61 5.87
C ILE A 94 0.77 5.06 4.41
N CYS A 95 -0.38 5.05 3.75
CA CYS A 95 -0.51 5.54 2.37
C CYS A 95 -1.95 5.93 2.04
N PRO A 96 -2.20 6.73 0.99
CA PRO A 96 -3.54 7.22 0.65
C PRO A 96 -4.56 6.11 0.38
N TRP A 97 -4.11 4.96 -0.13
CA TRP A 97 -5.00 3.82 -0.35
C TRP A 97 -5.43 3.16 0.94
N THR A 98 -4.52 3.02 1.90
CA THR A 98 -4.86 2.52 3.22
C THR A 98 -5.73 3.49 3.99
N ASP A 99 -5.46 4.80 3.91
CA ASP A 99 -6.34 5.80 4.53
C ASP A 99 -7.79 5.60 4.09
N HIS A 100 -8.00 5.45 2.78
CA HIS A 100 -9.34 5.21 2.25
C HIS A 100 -9.90 3.84 2.62
N LEU A 101 -9.08 2.79 2.58
CA LEU A 101 -9.52 1.44 2.94
C LEU A 101 -9.93 1.37 4.41
N LEU A 102 -9.21 2.02 5.32
CA LEU A 102 -9.57 2.07 6.73
C LEU A 102 -10.90 2.79 6.91
N LEU A 103 -11.11 3.93 6.25
CA LEU A 103 -12.40 4.62 6.30
C LEU A 103 -13.57 3.73 5.86
N LYS A 104 -13.37 2.84 4.87
CA LYS A 104 -14.42 1.97 4.32
C LYS A 104 -14.60 0.66 5.07
N THR A 105 -13.51 0.08 5.58
CA THR A 105 -13.49 -1.32 6.01
C THR A 105 -13.21 -1.50 7.49
N TYR A 106 -12.61 -0.52 8.16
CA TYR A 106 -12.23 -0.66 9.57
C TYR A 106 -13.45 -0.71 10.49
N SER A 107 -13.39 -1.60 11.47
CA SER A 107 -14.31 -1.67 12.60
C SER A 107 -13.59 -2.35 13.77
N PRO A 108 -13.74 -1.84 15.02
CA PRO A 108 -13.13 -2.45 16.19
C PRO A 108 -13.51 -3.93 16.39
N GLU A 109 -14.71 -4.33 15.98
CA GLU A 109 -15.22 -5.69 16.18
C GLU A 109 -14.69 -6.71 15.15
N LYS A 110 -14.01 -6.25 14.10
CA LYS A 110 -13.46 -7.14 13.08
C LYS A 110 -12.11 -7.72 13.52
N ASP A 111 -11.92 -8.98 13.20
CA ASP A 111 -10.75 -9.79 13.55
C ASP A 111 -9.99 -10.33 12.32
N SER A 112 -10.48 -10.03 11.10
CA SER A 112 -9.86 -10.41 9.83
C SER A 112 -9.29 -9.19 9.10
N LEU A 113 -8.01 -9.29 8.72
CA LEU A 113 -7.27 -8.31 7.95
C LEU A 113 -6.60 -8.94 6.73
N THR A 114 -6.70 -8.27 5.59
CA THR A 114 -6.03 -8.65 4.33
C THR A 114 -5.06 -7.55 3.93
N ILE A 115 -3.78 -7.89 3.87
CA ILE A 115 -2.72 -7.03 3.36
C ILE A 115 -2.66 -7.17 1.83
N LEU A 116 -2.81 -6.04 1.13
CA LEU A 116 -2.49 -5.90 -0.28
C LEU A 116 -1.08 -5.31 -0.39
N LEU A 117 -0.12 -6.08 -0.88
CA LEU A 117 1.29 -5.69 -0.92
C LEU A 117 1.76 -5.40 -2.34
N GLY A 118 1.92 -4.11 -2.65
CA GLY A 118 2.59 -3.66 -3.86
C GLY A 118 4.10 -3.53 -3.69
N HIS A 119 4.75 -2.97 -4.69
CA HIS A 119 6.20 -2.78 -4.69
C HIS A 119 6.61 -1.41 -4.16
N ASP A 120 6.09 -0.33 -4.74
CA ASP A 120 6.52 1.04 -4.49
C ASP A 120 5.45 2.06 -4.98
N TRP A 121 5.63 3.33 -4.65
CA TRP A 121 4.80 4.42 -5.19
C TRP A 121 5.47 5.17 -6.36
N TYR A 122 4.67 5.53 -7.38
CA TYR A 122 5.08 6.50 -8.41
C TYR A 122 5.56 7.82 -7.80
N PRO A 123 6.43 8.59 -8.46
CA PRO A 123 6.86 9.88 -7.90
C PRO A 123 5.68 10.79 -7.54
N ILE A 124 5.80 11.52 -6.44
CA ILE A 124 4.78 12.48 -5.97
C ILE A 124 4.39 13.52 -7.04
N VAL A 125 5.33 13.83 -7.94
CA VAL A 125 5.07 14.61 -9.15
C VAL A 125 5.21 13.72 -10.37
N VAL A 126 4.09 13.52 -11.07
CA VAL A 126 4.04 12.80 -12.34
C VAL A 126 3.77 13.79 -13.47
N GLN A 127 4.59 13.79 -14.53
CA GLN A 127 4.48 14.75 -15.64
C GLN A 127 3.10 14.75 -16.33
N SER A 128 2.42 13.60 -16.37
CA SER A 128 1.09 13.47 -16.98
C SER A 128 -0.05 13.97 -16.10
N ARG A 129 0.22 14.34 -14.84
CA ARG A 129 -0.78 14.83 -13.88
C ARG A 129 -0.63 16.32 -13.69
N THR A 130 -1.77 17.02 -13.70
CA THR A 130 -1.82 18.47 -13.45
C THR A 130 -1.70 18.81 -11.96
N ARG A 131 -2.10 17.88 -11.08
CA ARG A 131 -2.09 18.05 -9.62
C ARG A 131 -1.22 17.00 -8.93
N SER A 132 -0.54 17.41 -7.87
CA SER A 132 0.30 16.53 -7.05
C SER A 132 -0.50 15.88 -5.93
N ASP A 133 -0.01 14.79 -5.35
CA ASP A 133 -0.70 14.10 -4.26
C ASP A 133 -0.78 14.97 -2.98
N SER A 134 -1.77 14.67 -2.13
CA SER A 134 -2.08 15.41 -0.90
C SER A 134 -2.75 14.48 0.12
N PRO A 135 -2.45 14.61 1.43
CA PRO A 135 -3.02 13.72 2.44
C PRO A 135 -4.53 13.85 2.61
N LEU A 136 -5.13 14.98 2.22
CA LEU A 136 -6.58 15.18 2.31
C LEU A 136 -7.34 14.77 1.04
N ARG A 137 -6.64 14.44 -0.06
CA ARG A 137 -7.29 14.04 -1.31
C ARG A 137 -7.61 12.55 -1.29
N ASN A 138 -8.85 12.19 -1.59
CA ASN A 138 -9.27 10.79 -1.64
C ASN A 138 -9.56 10.28 -3.07
N GLY A 139 -9.42 11.14 -4.08
CA GLY A 139 -9.76 10.82 -5.48
C GLY A 139 -8.89 9.77 -6.18
N ASP A 140 -7.78 9.33 -5.57
CA ASP A 140 -6.91 8.27 -6.11
C ASP A 140 -7.02 6.94 -5.33
N ALA A 141 -8.04 6.76 -4.49
CA ALA A 141 -8.21 5.55 -3.71
C ALA A 141 -8.40 4.28 -4.58
N LEU A 142 -8.11 3.10 -4.01
CA LEU A 142 -8.31 1.81 -4.69
C LEU A 142 -9.74 1.66 -5.25
N HIS A 143 -10.74 2.09 -4.49
CA HIS A 143 -12.16 2.09 -4.88
C HIS A 143 -12.46 2.96 -6.12
N TYR A 144 -11.62 3.93 -6.42
CA TYR A 144 -11.77 4.83 -7.57
C TYR A 144 -10.80 4.48 -8.71
N THR A 145 -10.10 3.35 -8.63
CA THR A 145 -9.12 2.95 -9.63
C THR A 145 -9.43 1.56 -10.22
N PRO A 146 -10.43 1.47 -11.14
CA PRO A 146 -10.98 0.19 -11.61
C PRO A 146 -9.96 -0.84 -12.13
N LYS A 147 -8.87 -0.39 -12.74
CA LYS A 147 -7.82 -1.29 -13.26
C LYS A 147 -7.14 -2.13 -12.17
N TYR A 148 -7.21 -1.72 -10.90
CA TYR A 148 -6.66 -2.46 -9.76
C TYR A 148 -7.68 -3.35 -9.06
N MET A 149 -8.99 -3.18 -9.30
CA MET A 149 -10.04 -3.94 -8.62
C MET A 149 -9.89 -5.46 -8.79
N PRO A 150 -9.55 -6.01 -9.98
CA PRO A 150 -9.38 -7.46 -10.13
C PRO A 150 -8.25 -8.07 -9.29
N ALA A 151 -7.31 -7.24 -8.81
CA ALA A 151 -6.19 -7.67 -7.96
C ALA A 151 -6.50 -7.57 -6.46
N ALA A 152 -7.70 -7.13 -6.11
CA ALA A 152 -8.19 -7.07 -4.73
C ALA A 152 -9.46 -7.94 -4.61
N PRO A 153 -9.62 -8.67 -3.49
CA PRO A 153 -10.78 -9.52 -3.28
C PRO A 153 -12.04 -8.70 -2.99
N GLN A 154 -13.19 -9.22 -3.44
CA GLN A 154 -14.51 -8.65 -3.15
C GLN A 154 -14.72 -8.41 -1.65
N ALA A 155 -14.18 -9.29 -0.79
CA ALA A 155 -14.27 -9.16 0.65
C ALA A 155 -13.82 -7.79 1.21
N ILE A 156 -12.85 -7.12 0.57
CA ILE A 156 -12.39 -5.78 0.96
C ILE A 156 -13.46 -4.73 0.61
N PHE A 157 -14.06 -4.82 -0.57
CA PHE A 157 -15.04 -3.83 -1.06
C PHE A 157 -16.39 -3.96 -0.35
N ASP A 158 -16.78 -5.19 -0.01
CA ASP A 158 -17.98 -5.46 0.78
C ASP A 158 -17.75 -5.22 2.29
N GLY A 159 -16.51 -4.87 2.69
CA GLY A 159 -16.14 -4.58 4.07
C GLY A 159 -16.14 -5.80 4.99
N SER A 160 -16.17 -7.02 4.46
CA SER A 160 -16.12 -8.26 5.25
C SER A 160 -14.74 -8.55 5.85
N THR A 161 -13.66 -8.00 5.27
CA THR A 161 -12.31 -7.99 5.85
C THR A 161 -11.79 -6.55 5.86
N ILE A 162 -10.94 -6.22 6.84
CA ILE A 162 -10.20 -4.96 6.83
C ILE A 162 -9.15 -5.03 5.72
N GLY A 163 -9.08 -4.00 4.88
CA GLY A 163 -8.07 -3.87 3.84
C GLY A 163 -6.91 -2.99 4.29
N LEU A 164 -5.68 -3.48 4.16
CA LEU A 164 -4.46 -2.71 4.38
C LEU A 164 -3.61 -2.75 3.12
N PHE A 165 -3.45 -1.62 2.42
CA PHE A 165 -2.52 -1.53 1.30
C PHE A 165 -1.15 -1.02 1.77
N LEU A 166 -0.09 -1.73 1.40
CA LEU A 166 1.27 -1.24 1.61
C LEU A 166 2.15 -1.61 0.43
N ASN A 167 3.31 -0.97 0.35
CA ASN A 167 4.32 -1.26 -0.66
C ASN A 167 5.58 -1.73 0.05
N LEU A 168 6.27 -2.75 -0.47
CA LEU A 168 7.56 -3.18 0.09
C LEU A 168 8.50 -1.99 0.30
N TYR A 169 8.58 -1.07 -0.66
CA TYR A 169 9.16 0.24 -0.47
C TYR A 169 8.05 1.26 -0.14
N PRO A 170 7.94 1.73 1.12
CA PRO A 170 6.75 2.46 1.59
C PRO A 170 6.84 3.96 1.31
N ASP A 171 7.52 4.37 0.25
CA ASP A 171 7.70 5.77 -0.12
C ASP A 171 7.55 6.00 -1.61
N TYR A 172 7.49 7.27 -1.98
CA TYR A 172 7.54 7.69 -3.38
C TYR A 172 8.92 7.48 -3.97
N ARG A 173 8.97 7.19 -5.26
CA ARG A 173 10.20 7.31 -6.06
C ARG A 173 10.65 8.77 -6.18
N PRO A 174 11.93 9.02 -6.49
CA PRO A 174 12.42 10.34 -6.84
C PRO A 174 11.67 10.99 -8.01
N PRO A 175 11.51 12.32 -8.03
CA PRO A 175 10.93 13.05 -9.16
C PRO A 175 11.64 12.72 -10.49
N GLY A 176 10.84 12.35 -11.49
CA GLY A 176 11.33 11.97 -12.82
C GLY A 176 11.72 10.49 -12.97
N ASP A 177 11.67 9.69 -11.90
CA ASP A 177 11.93 8.26 -11.98
C ASP A 177 10.67 7.45 -12.31
N GLY A 178 10.41 7.27 -13.61
CA GLY A 178 9.21 6.62 -14.11
C GLY A 178 9.17 5.09 -13.94
N LYS A 179 10.29 4.43 -13.60
CA LYS A 179 10.37 2.97 -13.44
C LYS A 179 11.23 2.62 -12.24
N CYS A 180 10.64 2.01 -11.22
CA CYS A 180 11.41 1.48 -10.10
C CYS A 180 12.34 0.38 -10.64
N GLY A 181 13.64 0.60 -10.47
CA GLY A 181 14.65 -0.44 -10.61
C GLY A 181 14.83 -1.21 -9.31
N SER A 182 16.07 -1.61 -9.04
CA SER A 182 16.47 -2.15 -7.74
C SER A 182 16.32 -1.09 -6.64
N LEU A 183 15.79 -1.48 -5.47
CA LEU A 183 15.65 -0.60 -4.30
C LEU A 183 16.99 0.02 -3.85
N ARG A 184 18.11 -0.62 -4.20
CA ARG A 184 19.47 -0.11 -3.93
C ARG A 184 19.71 1.30 -4.47
N ASN A 185 19.00 1.69 -5.54
CA ASN A 185 19.09 3.04 -6.10
C ASN A 185 18.55 4.12 -5.15
N TYR A 186 17.81 3.71 -4.12
CA TYR A 186 17.17 4.57 -3.13
C TYR A 186 17.80 4.39 -1.73
N GLY A 187 18.98 3.77 -1.64
CA GLY A 187 19.70 3.60 -0.38
C GLY A 187 19.01 2.64 0.61
N ILE A 188 18.11 1.77 0.13
CA ILE A 188 17.43 0.76 0.94
C ILE A 188 17.50 -0.61 0.25
N SER A 189 17.58 -1.67 1.04
CA SER A 189 17.57 -3.05 0.59
C SER A 189 16.19 -3.70 0.71
N TYR A 190 15.95 -4.76 -0.05
CA TYR A 190 14.75 -5.58 0.15
C TYR A 190 14.72 -6.24 1.53
N GLU A 191 15.88 -6.54 2.12
CA GLU A 191 15.97 -7.11 3.47
C GLU A 191 15.43 -6.14 4.52
N GLU A 192 15.89 -4.88 4.50
CA GLU A 192 15.36 -3.83 5.39
C GLU A 192 13.85 -3.59 5.17
N CYS A 193 13.38 -3.66 3.92
CA CYS A 193 11.96 -3.56 3.61
C CYS A 193 11.15 -4.75 4.17
N LEU A 194 11.71 -5.96 4.13
CA LEU A 194 11.07 -7.17 4.66
C LEU A 194 11.08 -7.19 6.19
N ASP A 195 12.09 -6.65 6.85
CA ASP A 195 12.09 -6.46 8.31
C ASP A 195 10.99 -5.49 8.74
N GLY A 196 10.74 -4.45 7.93
CA GLY A 196 9.59 -3.57 8.10
C GLY A 196 8.25 -4.29 7.92
N LEU A 197 8.15 -5.18 6.93
CA LEU A 197 6.97 -6.03 6.73
C LEU A 197 6.76 -6.98 7.91
N ASP A 198 7.82 -7.56 8.48
CA ASP A 198 7.74 -8.42 9.66
C ASP A 198 7.18 -7.67 10.87
N ALA A 199 7.64 -6.43 11.09
CA ALA A 199 7.13 -5.60 12.16
C ALA A 199 5.66 -5.20 11.95
N ILE A 200 5.22 -5.00 10.69
CA ILE A 200 3.80 -4.81 10.36
C ILE A 200 3.01 -6.06 10.70
N ILE A 201 3.47 -7.23 10.24
CA ILE A 201 2.82 -8.52 10.47
C ILE A 201 2.70 -8.80 11.97
N GLU A 202 3.75 -8.55 12.75
CA GLU A 202 3.73 -8.68 14.20
C GLU A 202 2.66 -7.79 14.83
N ALA A 203 2.64 -6.49 14.47
CA ALA A 203 1.67 -5.54 14.99
C ALA A 203 0.23 -5.94 14.64
N VAL A 204 -0.08 -6.20 13.37
CA VAL A 204 -1.44 -6.57 12.95
C VAL A 204 -1.85 -7.92 13.54
N SER A 205 -0.93 -8.88 13.68
CA SER A 205 -1.23 -10.20 14.25
C SER A 205 -1.38 -10.17 15.77
N SER A 206 -1.05 -9.05 16.44
CA SER A 206 -1.39 -8.83 17.86
C SER A 206 -2.85 -8.39 18.02
N ARG A 207 -3.45 -7.83 16.96
CA ARG A 207 -4.78 -7.23 16.94
C ARG A 207 -5.83 -8.10 16.24
N PHE A 208 -5.43 -8.83 15.20
CA PHE A 208 -6.33 -9.59 14.34
C PHE A 208 -6.05 -11.08 14.48
N GLN A 209 -7.12 -11.89 14.58
CA GLN A 209 -7.01 -13.35 14.61
C GLN A 209 -6.60 -13.90 13.26
N THR A 210 -7.09 -13.28 12.17
CA THR A 210 -6.79 -13.73 10.82
C THR A 210 -6.10 -12.65 10.02
N VAL A 211 -4.86 -12.90 9.62
CA VAL A 211 -4.03 -12.01 8.80
C VAL A 211 -3.63 -12.77 7.54
N ARG A 212 -3.78 -12.15 6.37
CA ARG A 212 -3.41 -12.74 5.08
C ARG A 212 -2.70 -11.71 4.20
N ILE A 213 -1.90 -12.17 3.26
CA ILE A 213 -1.16 -11.31 2.32
C ILE A 213 -1.51 -11.68 0.89
N ILE A 214 -1.82 -10.69 0.07
CA ILE A 214 -1.89 -10.80 -1.39
C ILE A 214 -0.86 -9.84 -1.95
N SER A 215 0.18 -10.36 -2.62
CA SER A 215 1.22 -9.50 -3.20
C SER A 215 1.05 -9.31 -4.69
N TRP A 216 1.53 -8.17 -5.18
CA TRP A 216 1.39 -7.77 -6.57
C TRP A 216 2.75 -7.62 -7.26
N GLY A 217 2.98 -8.45 -8.28
CA GLY A 217 4.07 -8.27 -9.24
C GLY A 217 5.33 -9.06 -8.95
N ALA A 218 6.17 -9.15 -9.98
CA ALA A 218 7.35 -10.02 -9.99
C ALA A 218 8.45 -9.58 -9.00
N ASN A 219 8.60 -8.27 -8.76
CA ASN A 219 9.60 -7.78 -7.81
C ASN A 219 9.25 -8.18 -6.37
N VAL A 220 7.99 -8.01 -5.97
CA VAL A 220 7.51 -8.42 -4.64
C VAL A 220 7.62 -9.93 -4.48
N TRP A 221 7.20 -10.70 -5.49
CA TRP A 221 7.41 -12.14 -5.53
C TRP A 221 8.89 -12.51 -5.33
N SER A 222 9.79 -11.90 -6.09
CA SER A 222 11.22 -12.20 -6.02
C SER A 222 11.82 -11.85 -4.65
N ALA A 223 11.35 -10.79 -4.00
CA ALA A 223 11.81 -10.39 -2.68
C ALA A 223 11.28 -11.33 -1.58
N MET A 224 10.01 -11.73 -1.66
CA MET A 224 9.37 -12.52 -0.61
C MET A 224 9.64 -14.03 -0.71
N ARG A 225 9.87 -14.56 -1.92
CA ARG A 225 9.90 -16.01 -2.20
C ARG A 225 10.84 -16.79 -1.28
N ASP A 226 11.97 -16.21 -0.93
CA ASP A 226 12.98 -16.91 -0.12
C ASP A 226 12.54 -17.08 1.35
N ARG A 227 11.44 -16.42 1.76
CA ARG A 227 10.73 -16.62 3.05
C ARG A 227 9.42 -17.39 2.89
N VAL A 228 9.23 -18.08 1.76
CA VAL A 228 8.04 -18.90 1.50
C VAL A 228 8.42 -20.37 1.54
N ARG A 229 7.67 -21.14 2.35
CA ARG A 229 7.91 -22.57 2.55
C ARG A 229 7.60 -23.38 1.30
N ASP A 230 8.42 -24.40 1.03
CA ASP A 230 8.19 -25.45 0.02
C ASP A 230 7.97 -24.96 -1.43
N VAL A 231 8.48 -23.77 -1.77
CA VAL A 231 8.36 -23.18 -3.12
C VAL A 231 9.64 -23.39 -3.93
N ALA A 232 9.48 -24.01 -5.11
CA ALA A 232 10.56 -24.12 -6.08
C ALA A 232 10.95 -22.74 -6.67
N PRO A 233 12.23 -22.48 -6.96
CA PRO A 233 12.66 -21.26 -7.63
C PRO A 233 12.06 -21.13 -9.04
N GLN A 234 11.00 -20.33 -9.17
CA GLN A 234 10.34 -20.09 -10.45
C GLN A 234 9.80 -18.66 -10.57
N ALA A 235 9.51 -18.23 -11.80
CA ALA A 235 8.87 -16.95 -12.05
C ALA A 235 7.40 -16.97 -11.60
N LEU A 236 6.88 -15.82 -11.16
CA LEU A 236 5.50 -15.67 -10.67
C LEU A 236 4.45 -16.26 -11.62
N MET A 237 4.53 -15.94 -12.91
CA MET A 237 3.56 -16.43 -13.89
C MET A 237 3.67 -17.94 -14.14
N ALA A 238 4.87 -18.52 -13.96
CA ALA A 238 5.05 -19.97 -14.05
C ALA A 238 4.42 -20.65 -12.84
N HIS A 239 4.64 -20.12 -11.62
CA HIS A 239 3.98 -20.58 -10.41
C HIS A 239 2.45 -20.52 -10.53
N ALA A 240 1.90 -19.35 -10.86
CA ALA A 240 0.45 -19.15 -10.97
C ALA A 240 -0.21 -20.09 -12.01
N LYS A 241 0.50 -20.41 -13.09
CA LYS A 241 0.02 -21.35 -14.12
C LYS A 241 0.11 -22.81 -13.67
N GLY A 242 1.20 -23.19 -12.99
CA GLY A 242 1.44 -24.56 -12.54
C GLY A 242 0.62 -24.95 -11.31
N MET A 243 0.33 -23.99 -10.44
CA MET A 243 -0.38 -24.16 -9.17
C MET A 243 -1.49 -23.10 -9.02
N PRO A 244 -2.62 -23.21 -9.75
CA PRO A 244 -3.70 -22.22 -9.68
C PRO A 244 -4.38 -22.18 -8.30
N GLY A 245 -4.45 -21.00 -7.70
CA GLY A 245 -5.08 -20.79 -6.38
C GLY A 245 -4.26 -21.27 -5.19
N ASP A 246 -2.99 -21.61 -5.39
CA ASP A 246 -2.12 -22.11 -4.34
C ASP A 246 -1.87 -21.04 -3.27
N ILE A 247 -2.16 -21.40 -2.02
CA ILE A 247 -1.99 -20.54 -0.86
C ILE A 247 -0.70 -20.95 -0.18
N LEU A 248 0.28 -20.07 -0.26
CA LEU A 248 1.61 -20.29 0.27
C LEU A 248 1.68 -19.90 1.74
N ALA A 249 2.63 -20.47 2.47
CA ALA A 249 2.97 -20.07 3.83
C ALA A 249 4.16 -19.11 3.80
N PHE A 250 3.91 -17.82 4.05
CA PHE A 250 4.96 -16.82 4.23
C PHE A 250 5.42 -16.82 5.68
N GLU A 251 6.70 -17.05 5.92
CA GLU A 251 7.29 -17.06 7.25
C GLU A 251 7.67 -15.64 7.68
N SER A 252 7.08 -15.18 8.77
CA SER A 252 7.32 -13.84 9.31
C SER A 252 7.15 -13.85 10.83
N SER A 253 8.15 -13.35 11.55
CA SER A 253 8.12 -13.24 13.02
C SER A 253 7.73 -14.55 13.73
N GLY A 254 8.22 -15.69 13.20
CA GLY A 254 7.91 -17.03 13.72
C GLY A 254 6.47 -17.51 13.48
N LYS A 255 5.70 -16.82 12.62
CA LYS A 255 4.35 -17.16 12.21
C LYS A 255 4.32 -17.53 10.73
N GLU A 256 3.40 -18.43 10.38
CA GLU A 256 3.05 -18.72 8.98
C GLU A 256 1.82 -17.88 8.60
N ILE A 257 2.00 -17.00 7.63
CA ILE A 257 0.93 -16.12 7.13
C ILE A 257 0.45 -16.63 5.77
N PRO A 258 -0.86 -16.90 5.58
CA PRO A 258 -1.42 -17.25 4.29
C PRO A 258 -1.09 -16.19 3.24
N TYR A 259 -0.49 -16.62 2.12
CA TYR A 259 0.09 -15.75 1.11
C TYR A 259 -0.32 -16.16 -0.31
N LEU A 260 -0.87 -15.22 -1.07
CA LEU A 260 -1.21 -15.40 -2.49
C LEU A 260 -0.43 -14.39 -3.36
N PRO A 261 0.53 -14.85 -4.17
CA PRO A 261 1.26 -13.98 -5.08
C PRO A 261 0.53 -13.84 -6.43
N ILE A 262 0.27 -12.61 -6.89
CA ILE A 262 -0.42 -12.38 -8.18
C ILE A 262 0.32 -11.37 -9.05
N ALA A 263 0.08 -11.42 -10.37
CA ALA A 263 0.63 -10.42 -11.28
C ALA A 263 0.16 -9.00 -10.94
N HIS A 264 1.01 -8.02 -11.23
CA HIS A 264 0.69 -6.63 -10.93
C HIS A 264 -0.45 -6.11 -11.83
N PRO A 265 -1.51 -5.51 -11.27
CA PRO A 265 -2.68 -4.99 -12.01
C PRO A 265 -2.41 -3.87 -13.02
N SER A 266 -1.26 -3.18 -12.95
CA SER A 266 -0.85 -2.24 -14.00
C SER A 266 -0.65 -2.89 -15.37
N HIS A 267 -0.54 -4.23 -15.42
CA HIS A 267 -0.52 -5.03 -16.64
C HIS A 267 -1.87 -5.76 -16.80
N PRO A 268 -2.94 -5.05 -17.21
CA PRO A 268 -4.30 -5.60 -17.22
C PRO A 268 -4.42 -6.84 -18.12
N GLY A 269 -3.55 -6.97 -19.13
CA GLY A 269 -3.42 -8.16 -19.95
C GLY A 269 -3.26 -9.47 -19.18
N ASN A 270 -2.70 -9.45 -17.96
CA ASN A 270 -2.60 -10.66 -17.13
C ASN A 270 -3.96 -11.10 -16.57
N PHE A 271 -4.84 -10.15 -16.23
CA PHE A 271 -6.18 -10.42 -15.72
C PHE A 271 -7.19 -10.80 -16.81
N TYR A 272 -6.78 -10.73 -18.09
CA TYR A 272 -7.52 -11.28 -19.24
C TYR A 272 -6.99 -12.65 -19.71
N ARG A 273 -5.90 -13.15 -19.12
CA ARG A 273 -5.38 -14.51 -19.41
C ARG A 273 -6.07 -15.52 -18.51
N GLY A 274 -6.78 -16.47 -19.10
CA GLY A 274 -7.57 -17.46 -18.36
C GLY A 274 -6.80 -18.17 -17.24
N ALA A 275 -5.53 -18.55 -17.46
CA ALA A 275 -4.73 -19.23 -16.44
C ALA A 275 -4.43 -18.36 -15.20
N HIS A 276 -4.12 -17.06 -15.39
CA HIS A 276 -3.85 -16.18 -14.25
C HIS A 276 -5.14 -15.75 -13.56
N LEU A 277 -6.19 -15.46 -14.33
CA LEU A 277 -7.51 -15.16 -13.77
C LEU A 277 -8.05 -16.33 -12.93
N ASP A 278 -7.87 -17.58 -13.38
CA ASP A 278 -8.25 -18.77 -12.63
C ASP A 278 -7.43 -18.91 -11.33
N HIS A 279 -6.12 -18.64 -11.38
CA HIS A 279 -5.29 -18.60 -10.17
C HIS A 279 -5.77 -17.54 -9.16
N VAL A 280 -6.08 -16.32 -9.60
CA VAL A 280 -6.60 -15.27 -8.71
C VAL A 280 -7.95 -15.67 -8.11
N ARG A 281 -8.89 -16.14 -8.94
CA ARG A 281 -10.23 -16.54 -8.50
C ARG A 281 -10.17 -17.66 -7.45
N ARG A 282 -9.44 -18.74 -7.75
CA ARG A 282 -9.28 -19.87 -6.83
C ARG A 282 -8.54 -19.47 -5.56
N GLY A 283 -7.54 -18.58 -5.66
CA GLY A 283 -6.79 -18.10 -4.51
C GLY A 283 -7.64 -17.27 -3.57
N PHE A 284 -8.45 -16.34 -4.09
CA PHE A 284 -9.37 -15.56 -3.26
C PHE A 284 -10.44 -16.45 -2.63
N GLU A 285 -10.97 -17.43 -3.36
CA GLU A 285 -11.91 -18.41 -2.83
C GLU A 285 -11.28 -19.27 -1.72
N ALA A 286 -10.08 -19.80 -1.93
CA ALA A 286 -9.34 -20.61 -0.95
C ALA A 286 -8.98 -19.83 0.33
N MET A 287 -8.76 -18.51 0.22
CA MET A 287 -8.56 -17.64 1.38
C MET A 287 -9.87 -17.25 2.09
N GLY A 288 -11.04 -17.58 1.54
CA GLY A 288 -12.35 -17.17 2.05
C GLY A 288 -12.69 -15.71 1.77
N LEU A 289 -12.13 -15.12 0.71
CA LEU A 289 -12.23 -13.69 0.38
C LEU A 289 -13.17 -13.39 -0.81
N GLY A 290 -13.86 -14.42 -1.32
CA GLY A 290 -14.83 -14.31 -2.41
C GLY A 290 -14.15 -14.24 -3.79
N LEU A 291 -14.74 -13.47 -4.71
CA LEU A 291 -14.28 -13.33 -6.09
C LEU A 291 -13.38 -12.10 -6.26
N PRO A 292 -12.69 -11.95 -7.41
CA PRO A 292 -12.03 -10.70 -7.77
C PRO A 292 -13.03 -9.54 -7.82
N ALA A 293 -12.72 -8.40 -7.22
CA ALA A 293 -13.66 -7.28 -7.22
C ALA A 293 -13.87 -6.71 -8.63
N GLY A 294 -15.10 -6.25 -8.90
CA GLY A 294 -15.50 -5.80 -10.24
C GLY A 294 -15.68 -6.93 -11.25
N SER A 295 -15.50 -8.20 -10.85
CA SER A 295 -15.93 -9.32 -11.69
C SER A 295 -17.45 -9.44 -11.63
N THR A 296 -18.14 -8.93 -12.64
CA THR A 296 -19.46 -9.43 -13.00
C THR A 296 -19.24 -10.80 -13.62
N ILE A 297 -19.28 -11.86 -12.83
CA ILE A 297 -19.49 -13.18 -13.40
C ILE A 297 -20.99 -13.29 -13.68
N GLY A 298 -21.34 -13.06 -14.95
CA GLY A 298 -22.52 -13.66 -15.57
C GLY A 298 -22.15 -15.03 -16.11
#